data_AF-A0A972U1X0-F1
#
_entry.id   AF-A0A972U1X0-F1
#
_cell.length_a   1.000
_cell.length_b   1.000
_cell.length_c   1.000
_cell.angle_alpha   90.00
_cell.angle_beta   90.00
_cell.angle_gamma   90.00
#
_symmetry.space_group_name_H-M   'P 1'
#
loop_
_entity.id
_entity.type
_entity.pdbx_description
1 polymer ?
#
loop_
_entity_poly.entity_id
_entity_poly.type
_entity_poly.pdbx_seq_one_letter_code
_entity_poly.pdbx_strand_id
1 'polypeptide(L)'
;MTTRGHLRTTKGFTLAASIPLGAIILSGCSQITESETVSNAKNKALCSVISQPLQALDENISNLSESQAGQAAGSAVVSAQSALDSATSTASGQLAVALSGLDDSIQSLLSALSAGAGSAELKQLTKGVQTNIGNVQADCAS
;
A
#
# COMPACT_ATOMS: atom_id res chain seq x y z
N MET A 1 56.25 -46.62 3.88
CA MET A 1 56.50 -46.29 5.30
C MET A 1 56.31 -44.80 5.46
N THR A 2 55.17 -44.34 5.96
CA THR A 2 54.93 -43.97 7.39
C THR A 2 55.60 -42.62 7.72
N THR A 3 55.05 -41.56 8.32
CA THR A 3 53.74 -41.04 8.75
C THR A 3 54.03 -39.65 9.37
N ARG A 4 53.07 -38.71 9.33
CA ARG A 4 52.79 -37.53 10.21
C ARG A 4 53.95 -36.94 11.06
N GLY A 5 54.15 -35.63 11.15
CA GLY A 5 53.17 -34.56 11.38
C GLY A 5 53.61 -33.73 12.61
N HIS A 6 53.36 -32.43 12.60
CA HIS A 6 53.45 -31.58 13.79
C HIS A 6 52.43 -30.44 13.70
N LEU A 7 51.25 -30.68 14.27
CA LEU A 7 50.30 -29.63 14.61
C LEU A 7 50.56 -29.22 16.06
N ARG A 8 50.77 -27.92 16.25
CA ARG A 8 50.91 -27.26 17.54
C ARG A 8 49.62 -27.38 18.35
N THR A 9 49.80 -27.83 19.59
CA THR A 9 49.11 -27.47 20.84
C THR A 9 47.99 -26.43 20.73
N THR A 10 46.78 -26.86 21.07
CA THR A 10 45.78 -26.04 21.75
C THR A 10 45.23 -26.85 22.93
N LYS A 11 45.60 -26.43 24.13
CA LYS A 11 44.93 -26.85 25.37
C LYS A 11 43.49 -26.38 25.30
N GLY A 12 42.59 -27.30 25.60
CA GLY A 12 41.16 -27.12 25.47
C GLY A 12 40.59 -26.02 26.37
N PHE A 13 39.57 -25.36 25.84
CA PHE A 13 38.39 -25.04 26.62
C PHE A 13 37.18 -25.40 25.77
N THR A 14 36.44 -26.38 26.24
CA THR A 14 35.25 -26.95 25.63
C THR A 14 34.09 -25.97 25.81
N LEU A 15 33.53 -25.49 24.71
CA LEU A 15 32.11 -25.14 24.67
C LEU A 15 31.50 -25.83 23.45
N ALA A 16 30.77 -26.90 23.74
CA ALA A 16 30.03 -27.69 22.79
C ALA A 16 28.74 -26.97 22.38
N ALA A 17 28.52 -26.87 21.07
CA ALA A 17 27.22 -26.98 20.40
C ALA A 17 27.50 -26.88 18.88
N SER A 18 27.98 -27.97 18.26
CA SER A 18 27.12 -28.84 17.45
C SER A 18 26.44 -28.10 16.29
N ILE A 19 27.22 -27.77 15.26
CA ILE A 19 26.68 -27.47 13.93
C ILE A 19 26.54 -28.80 13.20
N PRO A 20 25.33 -29.35 12.98
CA PRO A 20 25.21 -30.45 12.04
C PRO A 20 25.39 -29.87 10.64
N LEU A 21 26.49 -30.29 9.99
CA LEU A 21 26.60 -30.32 8.54
C LEU A 21 25.45 -31.19 8.00
N GLY A 22 24.29 -30.58 7.82
CA GLY A 22 23.14 -31.13 7.13
C GLY A 22 22.92 -30.33 5.86
N ALA A 23 23.06 -30.97 4.72
CA ALA A 23 22.75 -30.41 3.42
C ALA A 23 21.36 -29.77 3.42
N ILE A 24 21.28 -28.50 3.00
CA ILE A 24 20.05 -27.92 2.47
C ILE A 24 20.41 -27.32 1.11
N ILE A 25 20.46 -28.18 0.10
CA ILE A 25 20.03 -27.79 -1.23
C ILE A 25 18.50 -27.81 -1.15
N LEU A 26 17.88 -26.64 -0.98
CA LEU A 26 16.47 -26.47 -1.29
C LEU A 26 16.36 -25.59 -2.53
N SER A 27 16.31 -26.26 -3.68
CA SER A 27 15.49 -25.80 -4.79
C SER A 27 14.11 -25.46 -4.25
N GLY A 28 13.75 -24.19 -4.29
CA GLY A 28 12.44 -23.73 -3.85
C GLY A 28 12.35 -22.23 -3.97
N CYS A 29 11.74 -21.75 -5.06
CA CYS A 29 11.03 -20.47 -5.08
C CYS A 29 9.81 -20.56 -4.15
N SER A 30 10.03 -20.94 -2.90
CA SER A 30 8.98 -21.20 -1.93
C SER A 30 8.81 -19.94 -1.12
N GLN A 31 7.92 -19.09 -1.64
CA GLN A 31 7.19 -18.05 -0.93
C GLN A 31 8.06 -17.31 0.09
N ILE A 32 8.76 -16.30 -0.41
CA ILE A 32 9.24 -15.22 0.44
C ILE A 32 7.97 -14.67 1.11
N THR A 33 7.71 -15.05 2.35
CA THR A 33 6.79 -14.30 3.21
C THR A 33 7.32 -12.88 3.15
N GLU A 34 6.58 -11.97 2.48
CA GLU A 34 7.03 -10.60 2.30
C GLU A 34 7.38 -10.05 3.68
N SER A 35 8.68 -9.83 3.90
CA SER A 35 9.15 -9.28 5.17
C SER A 35 8.48 -7.91 5.34
N GLU A 36 8.13 -7.53 6.58
CA GLU A 36 7.48 -6.24 6.85
C GLU A 36 8.26 -5.06 6.25
N THR A 37 9.58 -5.20 6.12
CA THR A 37 10.50 -4.27 5.46
C THR A 37 10.21 -4.09 3.96
N VAL A 38 9.88 -5.17 3.25
CA VAL A 38 9.54 -5.17 1.83
C VAL A 38 8.15 -4.59 1.63
N SER A 39 7.19 -4.96 2.49
CA SER A 39 5.83 -4.41 2.47
C SER A 39 5.82 -2.90 2.75
N ASN A 40 6.62 -2.43 3.69
CA ASN A 40 6.73 -1.01 4.01
C ASN A 40 7.41 -0.23 2.85
N ALA A 41 8.46 -0.78 2.24
CA ALA A 41 9.06 -0.19 1.05
C ALA A 41 8.08 -0.10 -0.13
N LYS A 42 7.23 -1.13 -0.35
CA LYS A 42 6.14 -1.10 -1.33
C LYS A 42 5.13 0.00 -1.02
N ASN A 43 4.63 0.07 0.21
CA ASN A 43 3.67 1.09 0.62
C ASN A 43 4.23 2.50 0.41
N LYS A 44 5.50 2.73 0.72
CA LYS A 44 6.15 4.02 0.48
C LYS A 44 6.28 4.37 -1.01
N ALA A 45 6.63 3.39 -1.84
CA ALA A 45 6.67 3.57 -3.29
C ALA A 45 5.27 3.87 -3.86
N LEU A 46 4.25 3.14 -3.39
CA LEU A 46 2.84 3.37 -3.67
C LEU A 46 2.44 4.80 -3.34
N CYS A 47 2.72 5.27 -2.12
CA CYS A 47 2.45 6.63 -1.68
C CYS A 47 3.03 7.69 -2.63
N SER A 48 4.24 7.46 -3.17
CA SER A 48 4.81 8.34 -4.18
C SER A 48 4.01 8.32 -5.48
N VAL A 49 3.59 7.13 -5.95
CA VAL A 49 2.81 6.97 -7.19
C VAL A 49 1.43 7.61 -7.08
N ILE A 50 0.76 7.41 -5.94
CA ILE A 50 -0.61 7.88 -5.75
C ILE A 50 -0.70 9.33 -5.26
N SER A 51 0.42 9.95 -4.86
CA SER A 51 0.43 11.32 -4.32
C SER A 51 -0.17 12.36 -5.27
N GLN A 52 0.12 12.26 -6.57
CA GLN A 52 -0.42 13.15 -7.59
C GLN A 52 -1.91 12.89 -7.87
N PRO A 53 -2.38 11.65 -8.13
CA PRO A 53 -3.80 11.41 -8.32
C PRO A 53 -4.63 11.69 -7.06
N LEU A 54 -4.09 11.50 -5.84
CA LEU A 54 -4.76 11.92 -4.60
C LEU A 54 -4.94 13.43 -4.50
N GLN A 55 -3.91 14.22 -4.85
CA GLN A 55 -4.02 15.68 -4.89
C GLN A 55 -5.01 16.14 -5.95
N ALA A 56 -4.95 15.55 -7.15
CA ALA A 56 -5.92 15.85 -8.20
C ALA A 56 -7.35 15.48 -7.76
N LEU A 57 -7.54 14.36 -7.08
CA LEU A 57 -8.84 13.96 -6.55
C LEU A 57 -9.34 14.98 -5.51
N ASP A 58 -8.51 15.37 -4.55
CA ASP A 58 -8.86 16.34 -3.51
C ASP A 58 -9.26 17.70 -4.11
N GLU A 59 -8.51 18.17 -5.10
CA GLU A 59 -8.79 19.42 -5.80
C GLU A 59 -10.10 19.33 -6.61
N ASN A 60 -10.29 18.23 -7.35
CA ASN A 60 -11.52 18.02 -8.12
C ASN A 60 -12.76 17.93 -7.22
N ILE A 61 -12.63 17.29 -6.05
CA ILE A 61 -13.71 17.14 -5.08
C ILE A 61 -14.00 18.45 -4.35
N SER A 62 -12.97 19.24 -4.04
CA SER A 62 -13.14 20.57 -3.44
C SER A 62 -13.80 21.55 -4.40
N ASN A 63 -13.54 21.39 -5.70
CA ASN A 63 -14.15 22.20 -6.76
C ASN A 63 -15.53 21.69 -7.20
N LEU A 64 -15.97 20.54 -6.70
CA LEU A 64 -17.24 19.91 -7.08
C LEU A 64 -18.42 20.77 -6.57
N SER A 65 -18.96 21.60 -7.46
CA SER A 65 -20.07 22.52 -7.18
C SER A 65 -21.43 21.91 -7.52
N GLU A 66 -22.51 22.43 -6.91
CA GLU A 66 -23.91 22.06 -7.19
C GLU A 66 -24.25 22.11 -8.69
N SER A 67 -23.63 23.04 -9.43
CA SER A 67 -23.84 23.25 -10.86
C SER A 67 -23.04 22.30 -11.75
N GLN A 68 -22.09 21.55 -11.17
CA GLN A 68 -21.17 20.65 -11.85
C GLN A 68 -21.47 19.17 -11.57
N ALA A 69 -22.60 18.86 -10.95
CA ALA A 69 -23.15 17.50 -10.81
C ALA A 69 -23.48 16.80 -12.16
N GLY A 70 -22.83 17.21 -13.25
CA GLY A 70 -22.86 16.61 -14.57
C GLY A 70 -21.52 15.95 -14.93
N GLN A 71 -21.53 15.24 -16.05
CA GLN A 71 -20.51 14.31 -16.56
C GLN A 71 -19.04 14.76 -16.47
N ALA A 72 -18.76 16.06 -16.46
CA ALA A 72 -17.41 16.61 -16.39
C ALA A 72 -16.71 16.35 -15.03
N ALA A 73 -17.40 16.56 -13.91
CA ALA A 73 -16.83 16.30 -12.59
C ALA A 73 -16.66 14.79 -12.33
N GLY A 74 -17.60 13.99 -12.81
CA GLY A 74 -17.51 12.52 -12.78
C GLY A 74 -16.29 11.98 -13.53
N SER A 75 -15.91 12.59 -14.66
CA SER A 75 -14.76 12.15 -15.47
C SER A 75 -13.42 12.34 -14.75
N ALA A 76 -13.26 13.44 -14.01
CA ALA A 76 -12.05 13.71 -13.25
C ALA A 76 -11.91 12.77 -12.04
N VAL A 77 -13.03 12.50 -11.36
CA VAL A 77 -13.10 11.55 -10.24
C VAL A 77 -12.83 10.11 -10.70
N VAL A 78 -13.39 9.68 -11.84
CA VAL A 78 -13.12 8.35 -12.45
C VAL A 78 -11.65 8.17 -12.86
N SER A 79 -11.03 9.22 -13.38
CA SER A 79 -9.62 9.18 -13.78
C SER A 79 -8.70 8.96 -12.57
N ALA A 80 -8.98 9.66 -11.45
CA ALA A 80 -8.25 9.46 -10.21
C ALA A 80 -8.55 8.10 -9.56
N GLN A 81 -9.80 7.61 -9.65
CA GLN A 81 -10.18 6.29 -9.16
C GLN A 81 -9.40 5.16 -9.85
N SER A 82 -9.23 5.24 -11.16
CA SER A 82 -8.48 4.23 -11.92
C SER A 82 -7.03 4.10 -11.45
N ALA A 83 -6.42 5.22 -11.04
CA ALA A 83 -5.08 5.24 -10.46
C ALA A 83 -5.04 4.65 -9.03
N LEU A 84 -6.13 4.78 -8.28
CA LEU A 84 -6.28 4.26 -6.91
C LEU A 84 -6.57 2.76 -6.90
N ASP A 85 -7.37 2.23 -7.81
CA ASP A 85 -7.70 0.80 -7.90
C ASP A 85 -6.43 -0.06 -8.08
N SER A 86 -5.54 0.38 -8.96
CA SER A 86 -4.22 -0.27 -9.16
C SER A 86 -3.37 -0.24 -7.89
N ALA A 87 -3.54 0.80 -7.05
CA ALA A 87 -2.80 0.97 -5.82
C ALA A 87 -3.33 0.05 -4.70
N THR A 88 -4.65 -0.11 -4.59
CA THR A 88 -5.32 -0.94 -3.59
C THR A 88 -4.86 -2.40 -3.64
N SER A 89 -4.64 -2.96 -4.84
CA SER A 89 -4.16 -4.34 -4.98
C SER A 89 -2.71 -4.55 -4.54
N THR A 90 -1.91 -3.48 -4.45
CA THR A 90 -0.48 -3.56 -4.13
C THR A 90 -0.21 -3.15 -2.68
N ALA A 91 -1.08 -2.32 -2.10
CA ALA A 91 -0.95 -1.86 -0.72
C ALA A 91 -1.19 -3.00 0.28
N SER A 92 -0.66 -2.83 1.48
CA SER A 92 -0.83 -3.79 2.58
C SER A 92 -0.98 -3.07 3.91
N GLY A 93 -1.60 -3.74 4.89
CA GLY A 93 -1.82 -3.19 6.23
C GLY A 93 -2.83 -2.04 6.24
N GLN A 94 -2.56 -1.00 7.04
CA GLN A 94 -3.46 0.16 7.21
C GLN A 94 -3.67 0.92 5.89
N LEU A 95 -2.61 1.09 5.09
CA LEU A 95 -2.70 1.76 3.79
C LEU A 95 -3.71 1.08 2.85
N ALA A 96 -3.79 -0.25 2.87
CA ALA A 96 -4.77 -0.99 2.06
C ALA A 96 -6.21 -0.71 2.53
N VAL A 97 -6.43 -0.63 3.85
CA VAL A 97 -7.73 -0.30 4.42
C VAL A 97 -8.13 1.13 4.08
N ALA A 98 -7.20 2.09 4.19
CA ALA A 98 -7.45 3.48 3.84
C ALA A 98 -7.74 3.66 2.35
N LEU A 99 -7.00 2.97 1.46
CA LEU A 99 -7.26 2.97 0.02
C LEU A 99 -8.61 2.34 -0.34
N SER A 100 -8.99 1.24 0.33
CA SER A 100 -10.31 0.62 0.14
C SER A 100 -11.43 1.56 0.55
N GLY A 101 -11.33 2.21 1.73
CA GLY A 101 -12.34 3.16 2.18
C GLY A 101 -12.44 4.41 1.30
N LEU A 102 -11.30 4.84 0.74
CA LEU A 102 -11.27 5.90 -0.26
C LEU A 102 -12.02 5.49 -1.53
N ASP A 103 -11.78 4.28 -2.06
CA ASP A 103 -12.48 3.78 -3.25
C ASP A 103 -14.00 3.68 -3.03
N ASP A 104 -14.45 3.11 -1.92
CA ASP A 104 -15.88 3.00 -1.57
C ASP A 104 -16.56 4.38 -1.53
N SER A 105 -15.85 5.38 -0.99
CA SER A 105 -16.35 6.76 -0.92
C SER A 105 -16.45 7.40 -2.30
N ILE A 106 -15.48 7.14 -3.17
CA ILE A 106 -15.49 7.61 -4.55
C ILE A 106 -16.63 6.95 -5.33
N GLN A 107 -16.85 5.64 -5.19
CA GLN A 107 -17.96 4.93 -5.85
C GLN A 107 -19.32 5.48 -5.40
N SER A 108 -19.46 5.78 -4.11
CA SER A 108 -20.67 6.40 -3.56
C SER A 108 -20.89 7.80 -4.15
N LEU A 109 -19.84 8.61 -4.26
CA LEU A 109 -19.90 9.94 -4.88
C LEU A 109 -20.27 9.86 -6.37
N LEU A 110 -19.66 8.95 -7.13
CA LEU A 110 -19.95 8.74 -8.55
C LEU A 110 -21.39 8.26 -8.79
N SER A 111 -21.88 7.38 -7.93
CA SER A 111 -23.27 6.91 -7.96
C SER A 111 -24.24 8.05 -7.69
N ALA A 112 -23.96 8.89 -6.68
CA ALA A 112 -24.77 10.06 -6.36
C ALA A 112 -24.77 11.10 -7.50
N LEU A 113 -23.61 11.36 -8.10
CA LEU A 113 -23.51 12.24 -9.28
C LEU A 113 -24.34 11.70 -10.45
N SER A 114 -24.29 10.40 -10.71
CA SER A 114 -25.05 9.75 -11.78
C SER A 114 -26.56 9.75 -11.51
N ALA A 115 -26.96 9.69 -10.24
CA ALA A 115 -28.36 9.74 -9.81
C ALA A 115 -28.93 11.17 -9.75
N GLY A 116 -28.10 12.21 -9.96
CA GLY A 116 -28.51 13.60 -9.82
C GLY A 116 -28.77 14.00 -8.36
N ALA A 117 -27.96 13.49 -7.43
CA ALA A 117 -28.06 13.78 -6.00
C ALA A 117 -28.04 15.28 -5.71
N GLY A 118 -28.77 15.67 -4.65
CA GLY A 118 -28.83 17.06 -4.21
C GLY A 118 -27.53 17.53 -3.56
N SER A 119 -27.37 18.86 -3.48
CA SER A 119 -26.19 19.50 -2.87
C SER A 119 -25.83 18.99 -1.47
N ALA A 120 -26.83 18.75 -0.60
CA ALA A 120 -26.60 18.31 0.76
C ALA A 120 -25.98 16.90 0.81
N GLU A 121 -26.41 16.00 -0.07
CA GLU A 121 -25.88 14.65 -0.20
C GLU A 121 -24.47 14.67 -0.79
N LEU A 122 -24.27 15.45 -1.87
CA LEU A 122 -22.94 15.62 -2.46
C LEU A 122 -21.93 16.18 -1.45
N LYS A 123 -22.31 17.18 -0.64
CA LYS A 123 -21.44 17.70 0.44
C LYS A 123 -21.05 16.65 1.47
N GLN A 124 -21.96 15.72 1.81
CA GLN A 124 -21.64 14.65 2.75
C GLN A 124 -20.67 13.66 2.13
N LEU A 125 -20.89 13.30 0.86
CA LEU A 125 -20.04 12.36 0.13
C LEU A 125 -18.65 12.93 -0.14
N THR A 126 -18.54 14.18 -0.59
CA THR A 126 -17.25 14.84 -0.81
C THR A 126 -16.45 14.95 0.49
N LYS A 127 -17.10 15.26 1.61
CA LYS A 127 -16.45 15.24 2.94
C LYS A 127 -15.97 13.85 3.33
N GLY A 128 -16.73 12.80 3.02
CA GLY A 128 -16.34 11.41 3.21
C GLY A 128 -15.08 11.06 2.43
N VAL A 129 -15.04 11.43 1.15
CA VAL A 129 -13.86 11.23 0.30
C VAL A 129 -12.65 12.00 0.84
N GLN A 130 -12.80 13.28 1.18
CA GLN A 130 -11.72 14.10 1.77
C GLN A 130 -11.16 13.50 3.08
N THR A 131 -12.04 12.93 3.91
CA THR A 131 -11.63 12.26 5.14
C THR A 131 -10.73 11.05 4.83
N ASN A 132 -11.12 10.24 3.84
CA ASN A 132 -10.33 9.08 3.45
C ASN A 132 -9.04 9.45 2.70
N ILE A 133 -9.02 10.55 1.94
CA ILE A 133 -7.79 11.15 1.41
C ILE A 133 -6.82 11.47 2.55
N GLY A 134 -7.31 12.12 3.62
CA GLY A 134 -6.52 12.42 4.81
C GLY A 134 -5.97 11.17 5.50
N ASN A 135 -6.76 10.10 5.59
CA ASN A 135 -6.31 8.83 6.17
C ASN A 135 -5.17 8.20 5.34
N VAL A 136 -5.32 8.15 4.01
CA VAL A 136 -4.27 7.63 3.11
C VAL A 136 -3.00 8.48 3.23
N GLN A 137 -3.12 9.81 3.29
CA GLN A 137 -1.98 10.70 3.47
C GLN A 137 -1.28 10.50 4.83
N ALA A 138 -2.03 10.27 5.90
CA ALA A 138 -1.47 9.98 7.22
C ALA A 138 -0.71 8.66 7.25
N ASP A 139 -1.25 7.62 6.62
CA ASP A 139 -0.58 6.32 6.47
C ASP A 139 0.68 6.43 5.59
N CYS A 140 0.66 7.29 4.58
CA CYS A 140 1.82 7.58 3.74
C CYS A 140 2.92 8.40 4.41
N ALA A 141 2.60 9.11 5.49
CA ALA A 141 3.54 9.91 6.26
C ALA A 141 4.19 9.17 7.44
N SER A 142 3.68 7.97 7.76
CA SER A 142 4.11 7.10 8.87
C SER A 142 5.28 6.20 8.50
#